data_AF-A0A2K9BE58-F1
#
_entry.id   AF-A0A2K9BE58-F1
#
_cell.length_a   1.000
_cell.length_b   1.000
_cell.length_c   1.000
_cell.angle_alpha   90.00
_cell.angle_beta   90.00
_cell.angle_gamma   90.00
#
_symmetry.space_group_name_H-M   'P 1'
#
loop_
_entity.id
_entity.type
_entity.pdbx_description
1 polymer ?
#
loop_
_entity_poly.entity_id
_entity_poly.type
_entity_poly.pdbx_seq_one_letter_code
_entity_poly.pdbx_strand_id
1 'polypeptide(L)'
;MIRTHAGDKDGNGGFHMRFGLRKPSPLKSLSARTGGRATRAVKRALIPGYGRKGMGWLHPRRKLYDEMYRRTTFPFRDLFR
;
A
#
# COMPACT_ATOMS: atom_id res chain seq x y z
N MET A 1 -17.14 6.04 10.65
CA MET A 1 -16.03 6.99 10.76
C MET A 1 -14.93 6.64 9.77
N ILE A 2 -14.83 7.45 8.73
CA ILE A 2 -13.86 7.37 7.65
C ILE A 2 -12.49 7.72 8.25
N ARG A 3 -11.63 6.71 8.47
CA ARG A 3 -10.22 6.99 8.79
C ARG A 3 -9.52 7.33 7.49
N THR A 4 -9.53 8.63 7.25
CA THR A 4 -8.74 9.44 6.33
C THR A 4 -7.43 8.79 5.94
N HIS A 5 -7.10 8.95 4.66
CA HIS A 5 -5.74 8.92 4.14
C HIS A 5 -4.80 9.58 5.15
N ALA A 6 -4.01 8.78 5.87
CA ALA A 6 -2.79 9.27 6.50
C ALA A 6 -1.81 9.51 5.34
N GLY A 7 -2.06 10.61 4.62
CA GLY A 7 -1.09 11.22 3.74
C GLY A 7 -0.05 11.86 4.63
N ASP A 8 1.19 11.39 4.52
CA ASP A 8 2.31 12.31 4.61
C ASP A 8 2.11 13.31 3.47
N LYS A 9 1.61 14.49 3.84
CA LYS A 9 1.39 15.65 2.98
C LYS A 9 2.71 16.40 2.88
N ASP A 10 3.63 15.90 2.06
CA ASP A 10 4.70 16.75 1.52
C ASP A 10 4.09 17.39 0.26
N GLY A 11 3.69 18.66 0.37
CA GLY A 11 2.98 19.39 -0.67
C GLY A 11 3.79 19.51 -1.96
N ASN A 12 3.42 18.72 -2.98
CA ASN A 12 3.51 19.07 -4.39
C ASN A 12 2.65 18.07 -5.19
N GLY A 13 1.70 18.56 -5.99
CA GLY A 13 0.85 17.75 -6.87
C GLY A 13 1.58 17.18 -8.11
N GLY A 14 2.90 16.98 -8.00
CA GLY A 14 3.80 16.52 -9.05
C GLY A 14 4.37 15.14 -8.76
N PHE A 15 4.60 14.37 -9.82
CA PHE A 15 5.18 13.03 -9.81
C PHE A 15 6.64 13.04 -9.31
N HIS A 16 6.86 13.10 -7.99
CA HIS A 16 8.19 12.90 -7.42
C HIS A 16 8.45 11.39 -7.22
N MET A 17 8.97 10.73 -8.26
CA MET A 17 9.44 9.35 -8.17
C MET A 17 10.65 9.27 -7.23
N ARG A 18 10.52 8.47 -6.17
CA ARG A 18 11.64 8.15 -5.26
C ARG A 18 12.31 6.86 -5.70
N PHE A 19 13.64 6.82 -5.67
CA PHE A 19 14.47 5.67 -6.01
C PHE A 19 15.26 5.22 -4.77
N GLY A 20 15.51 3.91 -4.62
CA GLY A 20 16.37 3.37 -3.54
C GLY A 20 15.65 2.62 -2.42
N LEU A 21 16.07 2.83 -1.17
CA LEU A 21 15.56 2.10 0.00
C LEU A 21 14.21 2.66 0.49
N ARG A 22 13.20 1.79 0.62
CA ARG A 22 11.93 2.17 1.27
C ARG A 22 12.16 2.43 2.76
N LYS A 23 11.66 3.56 3.29
CA LYS A 23 11.67 3.84 4.72
C LYS A 23 10.94 2.72 5.47
N PRO A 24 11.63 1.91 6.29
CA PRO A 24 10.97 0.85 7.04
C PRO A 24 10.07 1.44 8.12
N SER A 25 8.93 0.81 8.38
CA SER A 25 8.03 1.15 9.48
C SER A 25 7.55 -0.12 10.20
N PRO A 26 8.30 -0.59 11.23
CA PRO A 26 8.06 -1.88 11.87
C PRO A 26 6.66 -2.04 12.46
N LEU A 27 6.18 -1.02 13.18
CA LEU A 27 4.85 -1.01 13.80
C LEU A 27 3.73 -1.11 12.75
N LYS A 28 3.85 -0.37 11.64
CA LYS A 28 2.87 -0.43 10.54
C LYS A 28 2.88 -1.79 9.86
N SER A 29 4.07 -2.39 9.67
CA SER A 29 4.22 -3.73 9.10
C SER A 29 3.54 -4.80 9.98
N LEU A 30 3.73 -4.74 11.30
CA LEU A 30 3.11 -5.68 12.24
C LEU A 30 1.58 -5.53 12.28
N SER A 31 1.08 -4.30 12.40
CA SER A 31 -0.35 -3.99 12.39
C SER A 31 -1.04 -4.46 11.09
N ALA A 32 -0.37 -4.32 9.94
CA ALA A 32 -0.88 -4.78 8.66
C ALA A 32 -1.02 -6.31 8.58
N ARG A 33 -0.14 -7.04 9.28
CA ARG A 33 -0.13 -8.52 9.36
C ARG A 33 -1.15 -9.06 10.34
N THR A 34 -1.42 -8.34 11.44
CA THR A 34 -2.34 -8.76 12.50
C THR A 34 -3.74 -8.17 12.29
N GLY A 35 -4.06 -7.04 12.92
CA GLY A 35 -5.42 -6.47 12.94
C GLY A 35 -5.93 -6.07 11.56
N GLY A 36 -5.06 -5.54 10.70
CA GLY A 36 -5.42 -5.21 9.32
C GLY A 36 -5.77 -6.44 8.49
N ARG A 37 -5.22 -7.61 8.80
CA ARG A 37 -5.55 -8.87 8.11
C ARG A 37 -6.87 -9.42 8.60
N ALA A 38 -7.08 -9.45 9.92
CA ALA A 38 -8.33 -9.92 10.53
C ALA A 38 -9.54 -9.13 10.03
N THR A 39 -9.47 -7.80 10.07
CA THR A 39 -10.56 -6.93 9.59
C THR A 39 -10.88 -7.11 8.11
N ARG A 40 -9.86 -7.33 7.25
CA ARG A 40 -10.07 -7.63 5.81
C ARG A 40 -10.70 -9.00 5.59
N ALA A 41 -10.36 -9.99 6.41
CA ALA A 41 -10.95 -11.33 6.32
C ALA A 41 -12.46 -11.28 6.61
N VAL A 42 -12.85 -10.59 7.69
CA VAL A 42 -14.26 -10.39 8.04
C VAL A 42 -15.01 -9.65 6.93
N LYS A 43 -14.44 -8.54 6.40
CA LYS A 43 -15.08 -7.78 5.31
C LYS A 43 -15.24 -8.58 4.02
N ARG A 44 -14.30 -9.47 3.70
CA ARG A 44 -14.42 -10.38 2.54
C ARG A 44 -15.52 -11.40 2.71
N ALA A 45 -15.79 -11.86 3.93
CA ALA A 45 -16.85 -12.83 4.21
C ALA A 45 -18.25 -12.18 4.17
N LEU A 46 -18.36 -10.92 4.62
CA LEU A 46 -19.65 -10.24 4.74
C LEU A 46 -20.07 -9.45 3.49
N ILE A 47 -19.11 -8.84 2.77
CA ILE A 47 -19.43 -7.93 1.65
C ILE A 47 -19.09 -8.61 0.33
N PRO A 48 -20.10 -8.99 -0.48
CA PRO A 48 -19.86 -9.56 -1.80
C PRO A 48 -19.13 -8.53 -2.67
N GLY A 49 -18.07 -8.96 -3.35
CA GLY A 49 -17.23 -8.10 -4.20
C GLY A 49 -16.10 -7.35 -3.47
N TYR A 50 -16.03 -7.36 -2.13
CA TYR A 50 -14.95 -6.69 -1.40
C TYR A 50 -13.59 -7.39 -1.61
N GLY A 51 -12.59 -6.64 -2.08
CA GLY A 51 -11.22 -7.14 -2.21
C GLY A 51 -11.02 -8.19 -3.31
N ARG A 52 -11.87 -8.20 -4.35
CA ARG A 52 -11.72 -9.04 -5.55
C ARG A 52 -10.39 -8.74 -6.25
N LYS A 53 -9.73 -9.79 -6.77
CA LYS A 53 -8.51 -9.63 -7.58
C LYS A 53 -8.84 -8.76 -8.80
N GLY A 54 -7.98 -7.79 -9.12
CA GLY A 54 -8.15 -6.89 -10.28
C GLY A 54 -8.73 -5.50 -9.98
N MET A 55 -9.28 -5.26 -8.78
CA MET A 55 -9.86 -3.94 -8.43
C MET A 55 -8.89 -2.74 -8.51
N GLY A 56 -7.57 -2.99 -8.54
CA GLY A 56 -6.57 -1.94 -8.74
C GLY A 56 -6.57 -1.33 -10.14
N TRP A 57 -7.16 -2.00 -11.13
CA TRP A 57 -7.30 -1.48 -12.50
C TRP A 57 -8.36 -0.38 -12.63
N LEU A 58 -9.24 -0.24 -11.64
CA LEU A 58 -10.21 0.86 -11.58
C LEU A 58 -9.54 2.24 -11.49
N HIS A 59 -8.27 2.29 -11.05
CA HIS A 59 -7.46 3.51 -11.00
C HIS A 59 -6.12 3.30 -11.74
N PRO A 60 -6.12 3.31 -13.08
CA PRO A 60 -4.99 2.87 -13.90
C PRO A 60 -3.73 3.74 -13.70
N ARG A 61 -3.86 5.06 -13.60
CA ARG A 61 -2.73 5.98 -13.36
C ARG A 61 -1.96 5.63 -12.08
N ARG A 62 -2.70 5.37 -10.99
CA ARG A 62 -2.10 4.99 -9.69
C ARG A 62 -1.45 3.61 -9.76
N LYS A 63 -2.10 2.67 -10.43
CA LYS A 63 -1.58 1.31 -10.58
C LYS A 63 -0.25 1.28 -11.35
N LEU A 64 -0.15 2.05 -12.43
CA LEU A 64 1.08 2.20 -13.21
C LEU A 64 2.21 2.82 -12.37
N TYR A 65 1.90 3.86 -11.60
CA TYR A 65 2.88 4.46 -10.68
C TYR A 65 3.36 3.48 -9.61
N ASP A 66 2.44 2.76 -8.95
CA ASP A 66 2.77 1.77 -7.91
C ASP A 66 3.56 0.56 -8.47
N GLU A 67 3.41 0.26 -9.75
CA GLU A 67 4.22 -0.74 -10.46
C GLU A 67 5.64 -0.23 -10.68
N MET A 68 5.80 0.97 -11.23
CA MET A 68 7.11 1.60 -11.42
C MET A 68 7.85 1.77 -10.09
N TYR A 69 7.17 2.27 -9.04
CA TYR A 69 7.72 2.42 -7.69
C TYR A 69 8.17 1.08 -7.06
N ARG A 70 7.53 -0.05 -7.39
CA ARG A 70 7.96 -1.39 -6.94
C ARG A 70 9.17 -1.91 -7.68
N ARG A 71 9.35 -1.53 -8.94
CA ARG A 71 10.52 -1.92 -9.74
C ARG A 71 11.76 -1.10 -9.36
N THR A 72 11.57 0.18 -9.04
CA THR A 72 12.68 1.12 -8.81
C THR A 72 13.11 1.27 -7.35
N THR A 73 12.39 0.64 -6.41
CA THR A 73 12.60 0.82 -4.96
C THR A 73 12.57 -0.52 -4.23
N PHE A 74 13.61 -0.84 -3.46
CA PHE A 74 13.73 -2.10 -2.71
C PHE A 74 13.37 -1.91 -1.21
N PRO A 75 12.72 -2.90 -0.57
CA PRO A 75 12.48 -2.87 0.87
C PRO A 75 13.74 -3.24 1.65
N PHE A 76 13.88 -2.70 2.86
CA PHE A 76 14.98 -3.03 3.78
C PHE A 76 15.11 -4.53 4.07
N ARG A 77 14.01 -5.28 4.02
CA ARG A 77 14.00 -6.72 4.28
C ARG A 77 14.72 -7.54 3.19
N ASP A 78 14.91 -7.00 2.00
CA ASP A 78 15.60 -7.69 0.92
C ASP A 78 17.13 -7.61 1.08
N LEU A 79 17.65 -6.76 1.98
CA LEU A 79 19.08 -6.65 2.29
C LEU A 79 19.59 -7.79 3.20
N PHE A 80 18.68 -8.47 3.91
CA PHE A 80 19.00 -9.54 4.86
C PHE A 80 18.45 -10.88 4.37
N ARG A 81 18.42 -11.10 3.05
CA ARG A 81 18.05 -12.39 2.46
C ARG A 81 19.24 -13.34 2.48
#